data_AF-A0AA95K7Y8-F1
#
_entry.id   AF-A0AA95K7Y8-F1
#
_cell.length_a   1.000
_cell.length_b   1.000
_cell.length_c   1.000
_cell.angle_alpha   90.00
_cell.angle_beta   90.00
_cell.angle_gamma   90.00
#
_symmetry.space_group_name_H-M   'P 1'
#
loop_
_entity.id
_entity.type
_entity.pdbx_description
1 polymer ?
#
loop_
_entity_poly.entity_id
_entity_poly.type
_entity_poly.pdbx_seq_one_letter_code
_entity_poly.pdbx_strand_id
1 'polypeptide(L)' 'MLLARGKSGGRPRTYPDKLEQARILYQNSKKSVREVCDLSGLSRRMLLSYMKEHKMP' A
#
# COMPACT_ATOMS: atom_id res chain seq x y z
N MET A 1 18.26 -18.65 22.28
CA MET A 1 16.88 -18.18 22.52
C MET A 1 16.73 -16.84 21.77
N LEU A 2 16.13 -16.86 20.57
CA LEU A 2 16.10 -15.69 19.69
C LEU A 2 15.02 -14.69 20.13
N LEU A 3 15.39 -13.41 20.13
CA LEU A 3 14.61 -12.27 20.63
C LEU A 3 13.25 -12.17 19.92
N ALA A 4 12.17 -12.38 20.67
CA ALA A 4 10.83 -11.95 20.26
C ALA A 4 10.80 -10.42 20.25
N ARG A 5 11.07 -9.81 19.09
CA ARG A 5 10.93 -8.36 18.89
C ARG A 5 9.45 -8.04 19.10
N GLY A 6 9.14 -7.40 20.21
CA GLY A 6 7.78 -7.04 20.60
C GLY A 6 7.03 -6.43 19.41
N LYS A 7 5.83 -6.96 19.13
CA LYS A 7 4.91 -6.39 18.15
C LYS A 7 4.81 -4.89 18.42
N SER A 8 5.17 -4.08 17.43
CA SER A 8 4.96 -2.63 17.44
C SER A 8 3.48 -2.35 17.68
N GLY A 9 3.11 -2.19 18.95
CA GLY A 9 1.75 -2.01 19.42
C GLY A 9 1.29 -0.59 19.10
N GLY A 10 0.77 -0.42 17.90
CA GLY A 10 0.12 0.78 17.41
C GLY A 10 -0.48 0.52 16.04
N ARG A 11 -1.51 1.28 15.64
CA ARG A 11 -1.97 1.26 14.25
C ARG A 11 -0.78 1.69 13.38
N PRO A 12 -0.25 0.83 12.49
CA PRO A 12 0.85 1.23 11.61
C PRO A 12 0.43 2.49 10.85
N ARG A 13 1.24 3.54 10.93
CA ARG A 13 0.97 4.82 10.24
C ARG A 13 0.89 4.63 8.72
N THR A 14 1.57 3.60 8.22
CA THR A 14 1.64 3.25 6.80
C THR A 14 1.64 1.72 6.68
N TYR A 15 0.92 1.20 5.69
CA TYR A 15 0.90 -0.24 5.36
C TYR A 15 1.75 -0.48 4.10
N PRO A 16 3.08 -0.63 4.22
CA PRO A 16 3.96 -0.76 3.06
C PRO A 16 3.57 -1.97 2.20
N ASP A 17 3.25 -3.11 2.81
CA ASP A 17 2.83 -4.31 2.09
C ASP A 17 1.54 -4.09 1.27
N LYS A 18 0.56 -3.36 1.85
CA LYS A 18 -0.68 -3.05 1.15
C LYS A 18 -0.47 -2.07 0.01
N LEU A 19 0.44 -1.11 0.17
CA LEU A 19 0.77 -0.14 -0.88
C LEU A 19 1.46 -0.82 -2.05
N GLU A 20 2.40 -1.73 -1.79
CA GLU A 20 3.07 -2.49 -2.84
C GLU A 20 2.09 -3.44 -3.55
N GLN A 21 1.22 -4.13 -2.80
CA GLN A 21 0.15 -4.95 -3.41
C GLN A 21 -0.80 -4.13 -4.27
N ALA A 22 -1.21 -2.94 -3.82
CA ALA A 22 -2.05 -2.03 -4.59
C ALA A 22 -1.34 -1.54 -5.85
N ARG A 23 -0.04 -1.24 -5.78
CA ARG A 23 0.79 -0.86 -6.93
C ARG A 23 0.89 -2.00 -7.95
N ILE A 24 1.17 -3.22 -7.49
CA ILE A 24 1.21 -4.42 -8.34
C ILE A 24 -0.16 -4.66 -8.98
N LEU A 25 -1.25 -4.51 -8.23
CA LEU A 25 -2.60 -4.67 -8.75
C LEU A 25 -2.92 -3.62 -9.83
N TYR A 26 -2.55 -2.35 -9.59
CA TYR A 26 -2.72 -1.29 -10.57
C TYR A 26 -1.93 -1.55 -11.87
N GLN A 27 -0.70 -2.07 -11.78
CA GLN A 27 0.11 -2.37 -12.96
C GLN A 27 -0.37 -3.59 -13.74
N ASN A 28 -0.78 -4.64 -13.05
CA ASN A 28 -1.16 -5.91 -13.68
C ASN A 28 -2.64 -5.93 -14.11
N SER A 29 -3.44 -4.96 -13.67
CA SER A 29 -4.86 -4.85 -14.02
C SER A 29 -5.10 -3.59 -14.84
N LYS A 30 -6.08 -3.62 -15.75
CA LYS A 30 -6.61 -2.38 -16.38
C LYS A 30 -7.54 -1.59 -15.44
N LYS A 31 -7.35 -1.72 -14.12
CA LYS A 31 -8.21 -1.11 -13.10
C LYS A 31 -7.77 0.31 -12.82
N SER A 32 -8.73 1.19 -12.59
CA SER A 32 -8.46 2.56 -12.17
C SER A 32 -7.92 2.61 -10.73
N VAL A 33 -7.24 3.70 -10.38
CA VAL A 33 -6.78 3.98 -9.01
C VAL A 33 -7.92 3.87 -8.00
N ARG A 34 -9.16 4.23 -8.40
CA ARG A 34 -10.34 4.14 -7.54
C ARG A 34 -10.67 2.69 -7.20
N GLU A 35 -10.76 1.83 -8.21
CA GLU A 35 -11.06 0.41 -8.02
C GLU A 35 -9.97 -0.29 -7.20
N VAL A 36 -8.70 0.05 -7.44
CA VAL A 36 -7.59 -0.47 -6.65
C VAL A 36 -7.69 -0.02 -5.18
N CYS A 37 -8.06 1.24 -4.92
CA CYS A 37 -8.29 1.72 -3.56
C CYS A 37 -9.44 1.00 -2.86
N ASP A 38 -10.54 0.78 -3.58
CA ASP A 38 -11.72 0.07 -3.06
C ASP A 38 -11.38 -1.40 -2.72
N LEU A 39 -10.56 -2.05 -3.55
CA LEU A 39 -10.11 -3.44 -3.33
C LEU A 39 -9.06 -3.55 -2.21
N SER A 40 -8.12 -2.61 -2.12
CA SER A 40 -7.01 -2.65 -1.15
C SER A 40 -7.35 -2.00 0.20
N GLY A 41 -8.49 -1.31 0.31
CA GLY A 41 -8.89 -0.56 1.50
C GLY A 41 -7.95 0.60 1.81
N LEU A 42 -7.38 1.21 0.76
CA LEU A 42 -6.45 2.33 0.87
C LEU A 42 -7.15 3.63 0.46
N SER A 43 -6.71 4.75 1.05
CA SER A 43 -7.12 6.05 0.56
C SER A 43 -6.41 6.38 -0.75
N ARG A 44 -7.13 6.98 -1.70
CA ARG A 44 -6.57 7.47 -2.98
C ARG A 44 -5.30 8.29 -2.80
N ARG A 45 -5.27 9.17 -1.79
CA ARG A 45 -4.12 10.01 -1.49
C ARG A 45 -2.87 9.19 -1.15
N MET A 46 -3.01 8.11 -0.39
CA MET A 46 -1.88 7.25 -0.02
C MET A 46 -1.31 6.53 -1.24
N LEU A 47 -2.17 5.91 -2.05
CA LEU A 47 -1.74 5.20 -3.25
C LEU A 47 -1.07 6.14 -4.27
N LEU A 48 -1.66 7.31 -4.52
CA LEU A 48 -1.07 8.31 -5.43
C LEU A 48 0.25 8.87 -4.91
N SER A 49 0.37 9.16 -3.61
CA SER A 49 1.64 9.61 -3.02
C SER A 49 2.73 8.57 -3.23
N TYR A 50 2.41 7.32 -2.91
CA TYR A 50 3.32 6.18 -3.08
C TYR A 50 3.73 5.98 -4.54
N MET A 51 2.78 6.05 -5.48
CA MET A 51 3.07 5.96 -6.91
C MET A 51 4.00 7.07 -7.40
N LYS A 52 3.81 8.31 -6.92
CA LYS A 52 4.69 9.45 -7.25
C LYS A 52 6.12 9.24 -6.73
N GLU A 53 6.26 8.76 -5.50
CA GLU A 53 7.58 8.44 -4.92
C GLU A 53 8.30 7.34 -5.71
N HIS A 54 7.54 6.40 -6.27
CA HIS A 54 8.05 5.34 -7.15
C HIS A 54 8.11 5.73 -8.64
N LYS A 55 8.05 7.03 -8.96
CA LYS A 55 8.14 7.60 -10.33
C LYS A 55 7.16 6.96 -11.33
N MET A 56 5.97 6.63 -10.86
CA MET A 56 4.91 6.08 -11.71
C MET A 56 4.02 7.20 -12.25
N PRO A 57 3.44 7.01 -13.47
CA PRO A 57 2.52 7.98 -14.06
C PRO A 57 1.26 8.19 -13.24
#